data_AF-A0A963KKK7-F1
#
_entry.id   AF-A0A963KKK7-F1
#
_cell.length_a   1.000
_cell.length_b   1.000
_cell.length_c   1.000
_cell.angle_alpha   90.00
_cell.angle_beta   90.00
_cell.angle_gamma   90.00
#
_symmetry.space_group_name_H-M   'P 1'
#
loop_
_entity.id
_entity.type
_entity.pdbx_description
1 polymer ?
#
loop_
_entity_poly.entity_id
_entity_poly.type
_entity_poly.pdbx_seq_one_letter_code
_entity_poly.pdbx_strand_id
1 'polypeptide(L)'
;FSADFAVTVPQIKGGKIRGLAVTSTKRSPVVPDIPTVNEALGLKDYELIAYFAAFAPAGTPADVINKLNAAVNAAAQSKDIQEKFAANGFAVEPGTPADLAKRSVAETAKWAKAIKDANIEPQ
;
A
#
# COMPACT_ATOMS: atom_id res chain seq x y z
N PHE A 1 13.76 1.43 -10.02
CA PHE A 1 13.92 2.08 -8.71
C PHE A 1 12.60 2.79 -8.38
N SER A 2 11.91 2.36 -7.33
CA SER A 2 10.75 3.06 -6.75
C SER A 2 11.17 3.65 -5.40
N ALA A 3 10.52 4.73 -4.97
CA ALA A 3 10.79 5.40 -3.69
C ALA A 3 9.52 5.39 -2.82
N ASP A 4 9.68 5.48 -1.50
CA ASP A 4 8.55 5.55 -0.58
C ASP A 4 7.72 6.81 -0.86
N PHE A 5 6.43 6.60 -1.12
CA PHE A 5 5.52 7.61 -1.63
C PHE A 5 5.33 8.78 -0.66
N ALA A 6 5.14 8.49 0.63
CA ALA A 6 4.79 9.52 1.62
C ALA A 6 5.90 10.55 1.80
N VAL A 7 7.17 10.10 1.79
CA VAL A 7 8.34 10.97 1.92
C VAL A 7 8.75 11.63 0.60
N THR A 8 8.37 11.04 -0.54
CA THR A 8 8.74 11.53 -1.88
C THR A 8 7.80 12.63 -2.38
N VAL A 9 6.51 12.58 -2.06
CA VAL A 9 5.50 13.57 -2.53
C VAL A 9 5.88 15.02 -2.15
N PRO A 10 6.31 15.34 -0.91
CA PRO A 10 6.75 16.69 -0.57
C PRO A 10 7.96 17.16 -1.39
N GLN A 11 8.89 16.24 -1.74
CA GLN A 11 10.08 16.56 -2.54
C GLN A 11 9.72 16.85 -4.00
N ILE A 12 8.73 16.14 -4.55
CA ILE A 12 8.17 16.43 -5.89
C ILE A 12 7.51 17.80 -5.89
N LYS A 13 6.62 18.07 -4.92
CA LYS A 13 5.91 19.36 -4.81
C LYS A 13 6.86 20.52 -4.58
N GLY A 14 7.96 20.30 -3.85
CA GLY A 14 9.03 21.27 -3.65
C GLY A 14 9.99 21.44 -4.82
N GLY A 15 9.79 20.73 -5.94
CA GLY A 15 10.64 20.81 -7.14
C GLY A 15 12.05 20.25 -6.98
N LYS A 16 12.31 19.50 -5.91
CA LYS A 16 13.63 18.91 -5.60
C LYS A 16 13.93 17.68 -6.45
N ILE A 17 12.88 16.97 -6.84
CA ILE A 17 12.94 15.77 -7.68
C ILE A 17 11.77 15.78 -8.67
N ARG A 18 11.93 15.03 -9.76
CA ARG A 18 10.89 14.83 -10.77
C ARG A 18 10.29 13.43 -10.61
N GLY A 19 8.99 13.36 -10.33
CA GLY A 19 8.25 12.10 -10.39
C GLY A 19 8.01 11.68 -11.84
N LEU A 20 8.19 10.39 -12.15
CA LEU A 20 8.06 9.87 -13.51
C LEU A 20 6.73 9.14 -13.74
N ALA A 21 6.38 8.25 -12.82
CA ALA A 21 5.12 7.53 -12.81
C ALA A 21 4.83 7.05 -11.38
N VAL A 22 3.54 6.87 -11.06
CA VAL A 22 3.11 6.13 -9.87
C VAL A 22 2.92 4.65 -10.20
N THR A 23 3.17 3.77 -9.23
CA THR A 23 3.12 2.32 -9.41
C THR A 23 1.77 1.69 -9.05
N SER A 24 0.80 2.51 -8.62
CA SER A 24 -0.60 2.14 -8.48
C SER A 24 -1.28 1.98 -9.84
N THR A 25 -2.35 1.18 -9.88
CA THR A 25 -3.17 0.98 -11.09
C THR A 25 -3.93 2.23 -11.53
N LYS A 26 -4.14 3.19 -10.62
CA LYS A 26 -4.77 4.50 -10.87
C LYS A 26 -3.84 5.63 -10.46
N ARG A 27 -3.99 6.80 -11.11
CA ARG A 27 -3.27 8.01 -10.69
C ARG A 27 -3.60 8.37 -9.25
N SER A 28 -2.60 8.91 -8.55
CA SER A 28 -2.79 9.36 -7.17
C SER A 28 -3.39 10.77 -7.13
N PRO A 29 -4.45 11.02 -6.35
CA PRO A 29 -5.03 12.37 -6.22
C PRO A 29 -4.07 13.42 -5.67
N VAL A 30 -3.01 13.03 -4.94
CA VAL A 30 -2.03 13.98 -4.38
C VAL A 30 -0.97 14.44 -5.39
N VAL A 31 -0.87 13.75 -6.54
CA VAL A 31 0.01 14.06 -7.68
C VAL A 31 -0.67 13.69 -9.01
N PRO A 32 -1.82 14.32 -9.34
CA PRO A 32 -2.70 13.88 -10.43
C PRO A 32 -2.07 14.01 -11.83
N ASP A 33 -1.06 14.87 -11.97
CA ASP A 33 -0.33 15.09 -13.21
C ASP A 33 0.68 13.98 -13.52
N ILE A 34 1.02 13.13 -12.54
CA ILE A 34 1.94 12.02 -12.71
C ILE A 34 1.16 10.79 -13.22
N PRO A 35 1.51 10.23 -14.38
CA PRO A 35 0.83 9.06 -14.93
C PRO A 35 1.10 7.80 -14.10
N THR A 36 0.31 6.76 -14.32
CA THR A 36 0.68 5.42 -13.82
C THR A 36 1.77 4.79 -14.68
N VAL A 37 2.47 3.77 -14.18
CA VAL A 37 3.40 2.98 -15.00
C VAL A 37 2.68 2.32 -16.19
N ASN A 38 1.43 1.87 -15.99
CA ASN A 38 0.60 1.31 -17.06
C ASN A 38 0.36 2.34 -18.18
N GLU A 39 0.01 3.57 -17.83
CA GLU A 39 -0.20 4.66 -18.79
C GLU A 39 1.09 5.07 -19.50
N ALA A 40 2.19 5.20 -18.76
CA ALA A 40 3.46 5.69 -19.28
C ALA A 40 4.15 4.70 -20.23
N LEU A 41 3.98 3.40 -20.00
CA LEU A 41 4.65 2.33 -20.75
C LEU A 41 3.70 1.49 -21.62
N GLY A 42 2.40 1.77 -21.61
CA GLY A 42 1.40 0.97 -22.32
C GLY A 42 1.28 -0.46 -21.76
N LEU A 43 1.57 -0.66 -20.46
CA LEU A 43 1.46 -1.95 -19.80
C LEU A 43 0.04 -2.20 -19.32
N LYS A 44 -0.27 -3.48 -19.06
CA LYS A 44 -1.47 -3.92 -18.37
C LYS A 44 -1.08 -4.55 -17.05
N ASP A 45 -1.92 -4.32 -16.04
CA ASP A 45 -1.85 -4.99 -14.73
C ASP A 45 -0.52 -4.83 -13.98
N TYR A 46 0.29 -3.81 -14.32
CA TYR A 46 1.44 -3.43 -13.50
C TYR A 46 0.94 -2.79 -12.22
N GLU A 47 1.22 -3.44 -11.08
CA GLU A 47 0.94 -2.87 -9.76
C GLU A 47 2.02 -3.24 -8.76
N LEU A 48 2.61 -2.21 -8.16
CA LEU A 48 3.56 -2.33 -7.06
C LEU A 48 3.21 -1.28 -6.01
N ILE A 49 2.38 -1.68 -5.05
CA ILE A 49 1.92 -0.80 -3.96
C ILE A 49 2.37 -1.38 -2.62
N ALA A 50 2.89 -0.53 -1.75
CA ALA A 50 3.13 -0.90 -0.36
C ALA A 50 1.81 -0.79 0.43
N TYR A 51 1.64 -1.68 1.40
CA TYR A 51 0.53 -1.62 2.35
C TYR A 51 1.03 -1.84 3.78
N PHE A 52 0.26 -1.33 4.73
CA PHE A 52 0.48 -1.55 6.15
C PHE A 52 -0.65 -2.41 6.70
N ALA A 53 -0.33 -3.27 7.66
CA ALA A 53 -1.30 -4.12 8.33
C ALA A 53 -0.91 -4.32 9.80
N ALA A 54 -1.92 -4.51 10.65
CA ALA A 54 -1.73 -4.82 12.05
C ALA A 54 -1.76 -6.34 12.26
N PHE A 55 -0.82 -6.86 13.03
CA PHE A 55 -0.71 -8.28 13.38
C PHE A 55 -0.69 -8.44 14.91
N ALA A 56 -1.10 -9.62 15.37
CA ALA A 56 -1.00 -10.03 16.76
C ALA A 56 -0.24 -11.36 16.86
N PRO A 57 0.33 -11.71 18.02
CA PRO A 57 1.04 -12.98 18.21
C PRO A 57 0.18 -14.20 17.86
N ALA A 58 0.82 -15.27 17.36
CA ALA A 58 0.16 -16.54 17.12
C ALA A 58 -0.47 -17.09 18.42
N GLY A 59 -1.70 -17.60 18.33
CA GLY A 59 -2.46 -18.07 19.49
C GLY A 59 -3.22 -16.98 20.25
N THR A 60 -3.20 -15.72 19.81
CA THR A 60 -4.06 -14.67 20.38
C THR A 60 -5.54 -15.10 20.29
N PRO A 61 -6.30 -15.07 21.40
CA PRO A 61 -7.71 -15.47 21.40
C PRO A 61 -8.58 -14.69 20.41
N ALA A 62 -9.57 -15.38 19.82
CA ALA A 62 -10.40 -14.82 18.76
C ALA A 62 -11.21 -13.59 19.20
N ASP A 63 -11.68 -13.57 20.45
CA ASP A 63 -12.39 -12.44 21.04
C ASP A 63 -11.49 -11.18 21.13
N VAL A 64 -10.21 -11.35 21.47
CA VAL A 64 -9.23 -10.26 21.48
C VAL A 64 -8.96 -9.75 20.07
N ILE A 65 -8.79 -10.65 19.08
CA ILE A 65 -8.64 -10.28 17.68
C ILE A 65 -9.85 -9.49 17.18
N ASN A 66 -11.07 -9.94 17.49
CA ASN A 66 -12.29 -9.28 17.09
C ASN A 66 -12.40 -7.88 17.70
N LYS A 67 -12.05 -7.73 18.99
CA LYS A 67 -12.04 -6.43 19.67
C LYS A 67 -11.03 -5.45 19.06
N LEU A 68 -9.81 -5.92 18.76
CA LEU A 68 -8.78 -5.11 18.11
C LEU A 68 -9.20 -4.70 16.70
N ASN A 69 -9.71 -5.64 15.89
CA ASN A 69 -10.19 -5.35 14.54
C ASN A 69 -11.33 -4.32 14.55
N ALA A 70 -12.30 -4.44 15.46
CA ALA A 70 -13.37 -3.47 15.60
C ALA A 70 -12.85 -2.08 15.95
N ALA A 71 -11.89 -1.97 16.87
CA ALA A 71 -11.28 -0.69 17.23
C ALA A 71 -10.48 -0.06 16.08
N VAL A 72 -9.70 -0.85 15.35
CA VAL A 72 -8.95 -0.38 14.17
C VAL A 72 -9.90 0.10 13.07
N ASN A 73 -10.96 -0.66 12.79
CA ASN A 73 -11.96 -0.29 11.79
C ASN A 73 -12.72 1.00 12.19
N ALA A 74 -13.05 1.17 13.47
CA ALA A 74 -13.65 2.41 13.96
C ALA A 74 -12.69 3.61 13.81
N ALA A 75 -11.41 3.45 14.16
CA ALA A 75 -10.41 4.49 14.00
C ALA A 75 -10.20 4.88 12.53
N ALA A 76 -10.19 3.88 11.64
CA ALA A 76 -10.09 4.08 10.20
C ALA A 76 -11.24 4.90 9.62
N GLN A 77 -12.42 4.91 10.25
CA GLN A 77 -13.56 5.74 9.82
C GLN A 77 -13.50 7.18 10.33
N SER A 78 -12.56 7.51 11.23
CA SER A 78 -12.44 8.86 11.75
C SER A 78 -11.93 9.83 10.68
N LYS A 79 -12.52 11.03 10.64
CA LYS A 79 -12.15 12.08 9.70
C LYS A 79 -10.66 12.46 9.81
N ASP A 80 -10.15 12.57 11.03
CA ASP A 80 -8.74 12.92 11.28
C ASP A 80 -7.76 11.89 10.65
N ILE A 81 -8.04 10.60 10.79
CA ILE A 81 -7.23 9.55 10.16
C ILE A 81 -7.35 9.60 8.64
N GLN A 82 -8.57 9.70 8.11
CA GLN A 82 -8.81 9.79 6.66
C GLN A 82 -8.05 10.97 6.04
N GLU A 83 -8.12 12.16 6.65
CA GLU A 83 -7.47 13.36 6.15
C GLU A 83 -5.94 13.27 6.22
N LYS A 84 -5.39 12.82 7.36
CA LYS A 84 -3.93 12.68 7.54
C LYS A 84 -3.32 11.66 6.57
N PHE A 85 -4.01 10.55 6.34
CA PHE A 85 -3.54 9.50 5.43
C PHE A 85 -3.69 9.94 3.98
N ALA A 86 -4.84 10.51 3.60
CA ALA A 86 -5.08 11.00 2.24
C ALA A 86 -4.10 12.11 1.84
N ALA A 87 -3.72 13.01 2.76
CA ALA A 87 -2.75 14.08 2.49
C ALA A 87 -1.37 13.55 2.08
N ASN A 88 -1.01 12.35 2.54
CA ASN A 88 0.22 11.64 2.19
C ASN A 88 0.02 10.59 1.10
N GLY A 89 -1.19 10.52 0.52
CA GLY A 89 -1.53 9.64 -0.58
C GLY A 89 -1.82 8.20 -0.21
N PHE A 90 -2.07 7.91 1.07
CA PHE A 90 -2.55 6.62 1.52
C PHE A 90 -4.06 6.49 1.30
N ALA A 91 -4.49 5.29 0.91
CA ALA A 91 -5.87 4.86 0.98
C ALA A 91 -6.09 4.11 2.30
N VAL A 92 -7.18 4.44 3.00
CA VAL A 92 -7.56 3.74 4.23
C VAL A 92 -8.58 2.65 3.86
N GLU A 93 -8.17 1.39 3.97
CA GLU A 93 -8.95 0.21 3.59
C GLU A 93 -9.29 -0.63 4.84
N PRO A 94 -10.38 -0.34 5.57
CA PRO A 94 -10.82 -1.20 6.67
C PRO A 94 -11.27 -2.56 6.15
N GLY A 95 -11.13 -3.60 6.97
CA GLY A 95 -11.43 -4.97 6.55
C GLY A 95 -11.48 -5.95 7.72
N THR A 96 -11.68 -7.24 7.40
CA THR A 96 -11.72 -8.31 8.39
C THR A 96 -10.33 -8.96 8.56
N PRO A 97 -10.09 -9.68 9.68
CA PRO A 97 -8.87 -10.48 9.83
C PRO A 97 -8.72 -11.53 8.71
N ALA A 98 -9.83 -12.06 8.19
CA ALA A 98 -9.83 -13.02 7.09
C ALA A 98 -9.41 -12.37 5.76
N ASP A 99 -9.78 -11.11 5.52
CA ASP A 99 -9.35 -10.38 4.32
C ASP A 99 -7.83 -10.14 4.34
N LEU A 100 -7.29 -9.76 5.51
CA LEU A 100 -5.85 -9.63 5.67
C LEU A 100 -5.14 -10.97 5.45
N ALA A 101 -5.65 -12.08 6.01
CA ALA A 101 -5.06 -13.40 5.80
C ALA A 101 -5.02 -13.79 4.31
N LYS A 102 -6.10 -13.55 3.57
CA LYS A 102 -6.15 -13.78 2.11
C LYS A 102 -5.12 -12.91 1.38
N ARG A 103 -5.02 -11.62 1.74
CA ARG A 103 -4.04 -10.70 1.15
C ARG A 103 -2.61 -11.15 1.43
N SER A 104 -2.29 -11.58 2.65
CA SER A 104 -0.95 -12.07 3.00
C SER A 104 -0.53 -13.28 2.15
N VAL A 105 -1.44 -14.24 1.91
CA VAL A 105 -1.17 -15.39 1.04
C VAL A 105 -0.94 -14.96 -0.41
N ALA A 106 -1.81 -14.09 -0.94
CA ALA A 106 -1.70 -13.60 -2.31
C ALA A 106 -0.40 -12.79 -2.54
N GLU A 107 -0.06 -11.88 -1.63
CA GLU A 107 1.16 -11.08 -1.70
C GLU A 107 2.41 -11.95 -1.57
N THR A 108 2.42 -12.93 -0.66
CA THR A 108 3.54 -13.87 -0.52
C THR A 108 3.80 -14.63 -1.83
N ALA A 109 2.75 -15.13 -2.47
CA ALA A 109 2.87 -15.82 -3.76
C ALA A 109 3.34 -14.87 -4.88
N LYS A 110 2.79 -13.66 -4.96
CA LYS A 110 3.17 -12.62 -5.93
C LYS A 110 4.66 -12.28 -5.81
N TRP A 111 5.13 -12.00 -4.60
CA TRP A 111 6.52 -11.61 -4.37
C TRP A 111 7.49 -12.77 -4.53
N ALA A 112 7.13 -13.99 -4.12
CA ALA A 112 7.96 -15.18 -4.37
C ALA A 112 8.19 -15.40 -5.87
N LYS A 113 7.15 -15.22 -6.69
CA LYS A 113 7.28 -15.27 -8.15
C LYS A 113 8.20 -14.15 -8.67
N ALA A 114 8.00 -12.92 -8.23
CA ALA A 114 8.80 -11.78 -8.66
C ALA A 114 10.29 -11.94 -8.33
N ILE A 115 10.62 -12.43 -7.12
CA ILE A 115 11.99 -12.73 -6.68
C ILE A 115 12.64 -13.75 -7.62
N LYS A 116 11.93 -14.84 -7.92
CA LYS A 116 12.42 -15.89 -8.82
C LYS A 116 12.63 -15.37 -10.24
N ASP A 117 11.64 -14.66 -10.79
CA ASP A 117 11.72 -14.12 -12.16
C ASP A 117 12.86 -13.09 -12.32
N ALA A 118 13.18 -12.37 -11.23
CA ALA A 118 14.24 -11.37 -11.19
C ALA A 118 15.63 -11.94 -10.81
N ASN A 119 15.74 -13.25 -10.55
CA ASN A 119 16.97 -13.90 -10.06
C ASN A 119 17.60 -13.18 -8.86
N ILE A 120 16.76 -12.80 -7.87
CA ILE A 120 17.24 -12.17 -6.64
C ILE A 120 17.66 -13.28 -5.66
N GLU A 121 18.94 -13.27 -5.27
CA GLU A 121 19.50 -14.23 -4.32
C GLU A 121 19.18 -13.85 -2.86
N PRO A 122 18.94 -14.84 -1.98
CA PRO A 122 18.89 -14.61 -0.53
C PRO A 122 20.20 -14.00 -0.01
N GLN A 123 20.09 -13.19 1.04
CA GLN A 123 21.23 -12.58 1.73
C GLN A 123 21.66 -13.42 2.93
#